data_AF-O99073-F1
#
_entry.id   AF-O99073-F1
#
_cell.length_a   1.000
_cell.length_b   1.000
_cell.length_c   1.000
_cell.angle_alpha   90.00
_cell.angle_beta   90.00
_cell.angle_gamma   90.00
#
_symmetry.space_group_name_H-M   'P 1'
#
loop_
_entity.id
_entity.type
_entity.pdbx_description
1 polymer ?
#
loop_
_entity_poly.entity_id
_entity_poly.type
_entity_poly.pdbx_seq_one_letter_code
_entity_poly.pdbx_strand_id
1 'polypeptide(L)'
;RKTHPLLKIANDALIDLPTPANISAWWNFGSLLGLCLITQVLTGLFLAMHYTSDISTAFSSVVHICRDVNYGWLIRNIHANGASFFFICIYLHIGRGLYYGSYLYKETWNVGVILLLLVM
;
A
#
# COMPACT_ATOMS: atom_id res chain seq x y z
N ARG A 1 -25.05 -3.14 -12.17
CA ARG A 1 -23.68 -3.67 -11.89
C ARG A 1 -23.13 -4.55 -13.01
N LYS A 2 -23.90 -5.49 -13.58
CA LYS A 2 -23.38 -6.47 -14.56
C LYS A 2 -23.29 -5.99 -16.02
N THR A 3 -24.04 -4.97 -16.41
CA THR A 3 -24.15 -4.51 -17.82
C THR A 3 -23.27 -3.32 -18.15
N HIS A 4 -23.20 -2.32 -17.26
CA HIS A 4 -22.42 -1.11 -17.48
C HIS A 4 -20.91 -1.45 -17.53
N PRO A 5 -20.16 -1.09 -18.59
CA PRO A 5 -18.78 -1.55 -18.80
C PRO A 5 -17.85 -1.33 -17.60
N LEU A 6 -17.86 -0.14 -17.00
CA LEU A 6 -17.03 0.15 -15.82
C LEU A 6 -17.47 -0.61 -14.57
N LEU A 7 -18.79 -0.74 -14.36
CA LEU A 7 -19.31 -1.41 -13.17
C LEU A 7 -19.13 -2.93 -13.28
N LYS A 8 -19.08 -3.46 -14.49
CA LYS A 8 -18.82 -4.87 -14.76
C LYS A 8 -17.41 -5.26 -14.29
N ILE A 9 -16.39 -4.47 -14.63
CA ILE A 9 -15.01 -4.72 -14.19
C ILE A 9 -14.94 -4.74 -12.65
N ALA A 10 -15.52 -3.73 -11.98
CA ALA A 10 -15.54 -3.68 -10.52
C ALA A 10 -16.34 -4.84 -9.91
N ASN A 11 -17.47 -5.22 -10.53
CA ASN A 11 -18.29 -6.34 -10.08
C ASN A 11 -17.52 -7.66 -10.12
N ASP A 12 -16.87 -7.94 -11.24
CA ASP A 12 -16.20 -9.21 -11.48
C ASP A 12 -14.90 -9.34 -10.65
N ALA A 13 -14.29 -8.21 -10.27
CA ALA A 13 -13.07 -8.19 -9.47
C ALA A 13 -13.31 -8.09 -7.94
N LEU A 14 -14.41 -7.48 -7.48
CA LEU A 14 -14.60 -7.14 -6.06
C LEU A 14 -15.93 -7.60 -5.45
N ILE A 15 -16.99 -7.80 -6.24
CA ILE A 15 -18.35 -8.07 -5.71
C ILE A 15 -18.74 -9.53 -5.92
N ASP A 16 -18.80 -9.96 -7.17
CA ASP A 16 -19.21 -11.31 -7.57
C ASP A 16 -17.98 -12.17 -7.94
N LEU A 17 -16.82 -11.95 -7.28
CA LEU A 17 -15.59 -12.72 -7.50
C LEU A 17 -15.70 -14.09 -6.80
N PRO A 18 -15.65 -15.23 -7.52
CA PRO A 18 -15.64 -16.55 -6.89
C PRO A 18 -14.35 -16.74 -6.08
N THR A 19 -14.50 -16.91 -4.77
CA THR A 19 -13.38 -17.03 -3.83
C THR A 19 -13.49 -18.34 -3.05
N PRO A 20 -12.40 -19.10 -2.83
CA PRO A 20 -12.45 -20.32 -2.03
C PRO A 20 -12.94 -20.04 -0.60
N ALA A 21 -13.85 -20.87 -0.09
CA ALA A 21 -14.50 -20.64 1.20
C ALA A 21 -13.56 -20.80 2.41
N ASN A 22 -12.41 -21.46 2.24
CA ASN A 22 -11.49 -21.85 3.30
C ASN A 22 -10.17 -21.03 3.31
N ILE A 23 -10.13 -19.86 2.67
CA ILE A 23 -8.98 -18.96 2.81
C ILE A 23 -8.88 -18.47 4.26
N SER A 24 -7.66 -18.46 4.80
CA SER A 24 -7.37 -18.01 6.16
C SER A 24 -7.04 -16.51 6.20
N ALA A 25 -6.81 -15.97 7.41
CA ALA A 25 -6.43 -14.56 7.60
C ALA A 25 -5.18 -14.13 6.81
N TRP A 26 -4.32 -15.08 6.42
CA TRP A 26 -3.14 -14.81 5.59
C TRP A 26 -3.48 -14.24 4.20
N TRP A 27 -4.70 -14.45 3.70
CA TRP A 27 -5.16 -13.86 2.44
C TRP A 27 -5.47 -12.36 2.53
N ASN A 28 -5.65 -11.82 3.74
CA ASN A 28 -5.96 -10.41 3.96
C ASN A 28 -4.78 -9.49 3.64
N PHE A 29 -3.54 -9.99 3.67
CA PHE A 29 -2.37 -9.14 3.40
C PHE A 29 -2.36 -8.56 1.99
N GLY A 30 -3.07 -9.14 1.01
CA GLY A 30 -3.22 -8.53 -0.31
C GLY A 30 -4.01 -7.21 -0.28
N SER A 31 -5.16 -7.18 0.40
CA SER A 31 -5.96 -5.96 0.51
C SER A 31 -5.33 -4.94 1.45
N LEU A 32 -4.65 -5.40 2.51
CA LEU A 32 -3.88 -4.51 3.39
C LEU A 32 -2.76 -3.80 2.64
N LEU A 33 -2.07 -4.46 1.70
CA LEU A 33 -1.07 -3.80 0.85
C LEU A 33 -1.69 -2.70 -0.03
N GLY A 34 -2.89 -2.95 -0.58
CA GLY A 34 -3.65 -1.92 -1.30
C GLY A 34 -4.01 -0.72 -0.41
N LEU A 35 -4.44 -0.98 0.83
CA LEU A 35 -4.71 0.06 1.82
C LEU A 35 -3.45 0.85 2.19
N CYS A 36 -2.32 0.16 2.40
CA CYS A 36 -1.03 0.80 2.65
C CYS A 36 -0.64 1.73 1.50
N LEU A 37 -0.75 1.27 0.24
CA LEU A 37 -0.42 2.08 -0.92
C LEU A 37 -1.27 3.35 -1.00
N ILE A 38 -2.60 3.24 -0.86
CA ILE A 38 -3.50 4.39 -0.87
C ILE A 38 -3.13 5.36 0.26
N THR A 39 -2.89 4.84 1.46
CA THR A 39 -2.51 5.65 2.64
C THR A 39 -1.19 6.39 2.43
N GLN A 40 -0.18 5.72 1.87
CA GLN A 40 1.13 6.33 1.60
C GLN A 40 1.04 7.39 0.50
N VAL A 41 0.29 7.15 -0.58
CA VAL A 41 0.08 8.13 -1.65
C VAL A 41 -0.63 9.37 -1.11
N LEU A 42 -1.72 9.21 -0.36
CA LEU A 42 -2.46 10.32 0.21
C LEU A 42 -1.60 11.13 1.18
N THR A 43 -1.04 10.48 2.20
CA THR A 43 -0.20 11.17 3.20
C THR A 43 1.05 11.79 2.56
N GLY A 44 1.69 11.10 1.61
CA GLY A 44 2.85 11.61 0.88
C GLY A 44 2.52 12.85 0.06
N LEU A 45 1.37 12.86 -0.62
CA LEU A 45 0.90 14.03 -1.37
C LEU A 45 0.70 15.25 -0.46
N PHE A 46 0.04 15.08 0.70
CA PHE A 46 -0.14 16.18 1.65
C PHE A 46 1.19 16.66 2.25
N LEU A 47 2.13 15.76 2.53
CA LEU A 47 3.48 16.14 2.98
C LEU A 47 4.24 16.92 1.90
N ALA A 48 4.14 16.49 0.65
CA ALA A 48 4.82 17.13 -0.49
C ALA A 48 4.36 18.58 -0.72
N MET A 49 3.12 18.94 -0.37
CA MET A 49 2.63 20.32 -0.44
C MET A 49 3.37 21.29 0.50
N HIS A 50 4.07 20.78 1.51
CA HIS A 50 4.75 21.56 2.55
C HIS A 50 6.26 21.27 2.65
N TYR A 51 6.76 20.31 1.87
CA TYR A 51 8.16 19.92 1.85
C TYR A 51 8.96 20.72 0.82
N THR A 52 10.20 21.10 1.16
CA THR A 52 11.13 21.75 0.23
C THR A 52 12.30 20.82 -0.04
N SER A 53 12.61 20.55 -1.31
CA SER A 53 13.66 19.59 -1.69
C SER A 53 15.08 20.17 -1.73
N ASP A 54 15.25 21.46 -1.42
CA ASP A 54 16.58 22.08 -1.37
C ASP A 54 17.34 21.62 -0.11
N ILE A 55 18.62 21.27 -0.27
CA ILE A 55 19.44 20.70 0.81
C ILE A 55 19.53 21.61 2.05
N SER A 56 19.49 22.93 1.87
CA SER A 56 19.56 23.88 2.98
C SER A 56 18.26 23.98 3.79
N THR A 57 17.13 23.58 3.20
CA THR A 57 15.78 23.71 3.82
C THR A 57 15.02 22.39 3.97
N ALA A 58 15.55 21.27 3.46
CA ALA A 58 14.90 19.97 3.52
C ALA A 58 14.53 19.56 4.96
N PHE A 59 15.49 19.61 5.89
CA PHE A 59 15.24 19.25 7.28
C PHE A 59 14.29 20.23 7.98
N SER A 60 14.49 21.54 7.79
CA SER A 60 13.65 22.56 8.43
C SER A 60 12.21 22.54 7.91
N SER A 61 11.98 22.19 6.65
CA SER A 61 10.62 22.01 6.10
C SER A 61 9.88 20.82 6.75
N VAL A 62 10.57 19.72 7.07
CA VAL A 62 9.96 18.61 7.84
C VAL A 62 9.62 19.05 9.27
N VAL A 63 10.47 19.86 9.90
CA VAL A 63 10.17 20.45 11.22
C VAL A 63 8.95 21.36 11.15
N HIS A 64 8.86 22.20 10.12
CA HIS A 64 7.72 23.07 9.86
C HIS A 64 6.41 22.26 9.69
N ILE A 65 6.44 21.18 8.90
CA ILE A 65 5.30 20.24 8.79
C ILE A 65 4.85 19.75 10.16
N CYS A 66 5.78 19.31 11.01
CA CYS A 66 5.41 18.74 12.30
C CYS A 66 4.90 19.77 13.31
N ARG A 67 5.36 21.02 13.25
CA ARG A 67 5.08 22.03 14.29
C ARG A 67 4.02 23.05 13.91
N ASP A 68 3.98 23.43 12.64
CA ASP A 68 3.23 24.61 12.21
C ASP A 68 2.08 24.27 11.25
N VAL A 69 2.14 23.13 10.55
CA VAL A 69 1.05 22.66 9.69
C VAL A 69 -0.01 21.95 10.54
N ASN A 70 -1.28 22.31 10.35
CA ASN A 70 -2.41 21.69 11.04
C ASN A 70 -2.42 20.17 10.82
N TYR A 71 -2.36 19.41 11.92
CA TYR A 71 -2.22 17.94 11.90
C TYR A 71 -1.01 17.40 11.13
N GLY A 72 -0.03 18.23 10.78
CA GLY A 72 1.13 17.79 10.00
C GLY A 72 1.99 16.77 10.76
N TRP A 73 2.08 16.87 12.09
CA TRP A 73 2.69 15.83 12.94
C TRP A 73 2.00 14.47 12.76
N LEU A 74 0.67 14.44 12.69
CA LEU A 74 -0.10 13.21 12.56
C LEU A 74 0.12 12.60 11.17
N ILE A 75 -0.02 13.41 10.11
CA ILE A 75 0.19 12.96 8.73
C ILE A 75 1.62 12.42 8.55
N ARG A 76 2.63 13.13 9.06
CA ARG A 76 4.03 12.69 9.01
C ARG A 76 4.24 11.37 9.75
N ASN A 77 3.63 11.19 10.92
CA ASN A 77 3.74 9.95 11.67
C ASN A 77 3.01 8.78 11.00
N ILE A 78 1.84 9.01 10.38
CA ILE A 78 1.16 7.98 9.59
C ILE A 78 2.02 7.59 8.39
N HIS A 79 2.60 8.55 7.66
CA HIS A 79 3.44 8.24 6.50
C HIS A 79 4.71 7.45 6.88
N ALA A 80 5.37 7.85 7.97
CA ALA A 80 6.60 7.20 8.44
C ALA A 80 6.34 5.78 8.98
N ASN A 81 5.38 5.61 9.89
CA ASN A 81 5.06 4.28 10.44
C ASN A 81 4.29 3.41 9.44
N GLY A 82 3.51 4.02 8.55
CA GLY A 82 2.82 3.36 7.46
C GLY A 82 3.77 2.69 6.49
N ALA A 83 4.95 3.27 6.23
CA ALA A 83 6.01 2.62 5.46
C ALA A 83 6.51 1.33 6.13
N SER A 84 6.77 1.34 7.45
CA SER A 84 7.15 0.13 8.18
C SER A 84 6.03 -0.94 8.16
N PHE A 85 4.78 -0.51 8.34
CA PHE A 85 3.64 -1.42 8.26
C PHE A 85 3.44 -2.00 6.85
N PHE A 86 3.76 -1.24 5.80
CA PHE A 86 3.80 -1.71 4.41
C PHE A 86 4.77 -2.90 4.29
N PHE A 87 6.01 -2.76 4.76
CA PHE A 87 6.98 -3.85 4.72
C PHE A 87 6.58 -5.06 5.56
N ILE A 88 5.98 -4.85 6.74
CA ILE A 88 5.41 -5.96 7.53
C ILE A 88 4.37 -6.72 6.69
N CYS A 89 3.45 -6.01 6.04
CA CYS A 89 2.45 -6.63 5.17
C CYS A 89 3.08 -7.36 3.99
N ILE A 90 4.12 -6.79 3.36
CA ILE A 90 4.82 -7.42 2.23
C ILE A 90 5.46 -8.73 2.67
N TYR A 91 6.20 -8.73 3.77
CA TYR A 91 6.89 -9.92 4.24
C TYR A 91 5.92 -11.04 4.63
N LEU A 92 4.80 -10.69 5.28
CA LEU A 92 3.75 -11.67 5.60
C LEU A 92 3.03 -12.17 4.34
N HIS A 93 2.81 -11.30 3.35
CA HIS A 93 2.22 -11.67 2.05
C HIS A 93 3.11 -12.64 1.26
N ILE A 94 4.42 -12.36 1.21
CA ILE A 94 5.43 -13.23 0.58
C ILE A 94 5.54 -14.55 1.35
N GLY A 95 5.64 -14.50 2.68
CA GLY A 95 5.71 -15.67 3.55
C GLY A 95 4.52 -16.62 3.36
N ARG A 96 3.30 -16.07 3.28
CA ARG A 96 2.10 -16.83 2.87
C ARG A 96 2.31 -17.48 1.51
N GLY A 97 2.80 -16.73 0.52
CA GLY A 97 2.98 -17.24 -0.84
C GLY A 97 3.99 -18.40 -0.91
N LEU A 98 5.04 -18.37 -0.10
CA LEU A 98 5.99 -19.47 0.05
C LEU A 98 5.35 -20.68 0.75
N TYR A 99 4.67 -20.46 1.88
CA TYR A 99 4.09 -21.54 2.69
C TYR A 99 3.00 -22.33 1.95
N TYR A 100 2.12 -21.65 1.22
CA TYR A 100 1.01 -22.27 0.49
C TYR A 100 1.33 -22.57 -0.98
N GLY A 101 2.59 -22.44 -1.42
CA GLY A 101 2.98 -22.72 -2.81
C GLY A 101 2.38 -21.76 -3.84
N SER A 102 1.96 -20.56 -3.45
CA SER A 102 1.32 -19.59 -4.38
C SER A 102 2.29 -19.07 -5.44
N TYR A 103 3.60 -19.23 -5.26
CA TYR A 103 4.62 -18.93 -6.28
C TYR A 103 4.48 -19.78 -7.56
N LEU A 104 3.70 -20.88 -7.52
CA LEU A 104 3.35 -21.67 -8.70
C LEU A 104 2.54 -20.85 -9.73
N TYR A 105 1.85 -19.78 -9.31
CA TYR A 105 1.27 -18.77 -10.20
C TYR A 105 2.37 -17.82 -10.70
N LYS A 106 3.21 -18.32 -11.62
CA LYS A 106 4.48 -17.68 -12.04
C LYS A 106 4.33 -16.21 -12.42
N GLU A 107 3.35 -15.85 -13.25
CA GLU A 107 3.17 -14.45 -13.67
C GLU A 107 2.81 -13.54 -12.48
N THR A 108 1.89 -13.98 -11.61
CA THR A 108 1.52 -13.24 -10.40
C THR A 108 2.69 -13.10 -9.44
N TRP A 109 3.48 -14.16 -9.29
CA TRP A 109 4.68 -14.16 -8.45
C TRP A 109 5.76 -13.20 -8.98
N ASN A 110 6.06 -13.26 -10.29
CA ASN A 110 7.05 -12.40 -10.92
C ASN A 110 6.67 -10.92 -10.82
N VAL A 111 5.40 -10.58 -11.06
CA VAL A 111 4.88 -9.22 -10.82
C VAL A 111 5.01 -8.85 -9.34
N GLY A 112 4.74 -9.77 -8.42
CA GLY A 112 4.95 -9.56 -6.98
C GLY A 112 6.41 -9.24 -6.61
N VAL A 113 7.38 -9.90 -7.24
CA VAL A 113 8.82 -9.60 -7.07
C VAL A 113 9.15 -8.21 -7.61
N ILE A 114 8.63 -7.84 -8.78
CA ILE A 114 8.81 -6.49 -9.33
C ILE A 114 8.20 -5.44 -8.37
N LEU A 115 6.99 -5.68 -7.86
CA LEU A 115 6.34 -4.79 -6.91
C LEU A 115 7.14 -4.63 -5.60
N LEU A 116 7.72 -5.71 -5.08
CA LEU A 116 8.64 -5.65 -3.94
C LEU A 116 9.82 -4.72 -4.26
N LEU A 117 10.49 -4.92 -5.40
CA LEU A 117 11.66 -4.14 -5.80
C LEU A 117 11.34 -2.66 -6.04
N LEU A 118 10.12 -2.34 -6.49
CA LEU A 118 9.68 -0.95 -6.66
C LEU A 118 9.30 -0.27 -5.35
N VAL A 119 8.96 -1.02 -4.31
CA VAL A 119 8.66 -0.50 -2.96
C VAL A 119 9.93 -0.31 -2.12
N MET A 120 10.98 -1.10 -2.39
CA MET A 120 12.32 -0.97 -1.79
C MET A 120 13.03 0.32 -2.23
#